data_AF-A0A2T2N7X3-F1
#
_entry.id   AF-A0A2T2N7X3-F1
#
_cell.length_a   1.000
_cell.length_b   1.000
_cell.length_c   1.000
_cell.angle_alpha   90.00
_cell.angle_beta   90.00
_cell.angle_gamma   90.00
#
_symmetry.space_group_name_H-M   'P 1'
#
loop_
_entity.id
_entity.type
_entity.pdbx_description
1 polymer ?
#
loop_
_entity_poly.entity_id
_entity_poly.type
_entity_poly.pdbx_seq_one_letter_code
_entity_poly.pdbx_strand_id
1 'polypeptide(L)'
;MTSDMDSPPNLDPKLYEEWDDEDDLQWKAPLAALLADTQSPLQIAQAIDSLLRTETSSRLQKLNDYAASHHLSAEDRESGEWMALYAPNATALAHEFIRLWCRVCTAFHPHSEGQDRLVAFLEELKDLPRWMAPESRPDEKGEVLSTEFWKFGKDWVGLEDDFRRENDNVGSLTHIPESCTRWVNLQSAMARVTANGLIYCAPFTALQKLVSPGEPNSNNLEFDILAAAQWVMWPQECRYIYLECLKKETTEHYWEPWSKQKWATWKYAFRAAAEDAKDNDRMKDAASRALRQMEDIEMKVDKEASAGSGRGGE
;
A
#
# COMPACT_ATOMS: atom_id res chain seq x y z
N MET A 1 26.75 18.24 -10.92
CA MET A 1 27.43 16.98 -10.62
C MET A 1 26.91 16.53 -9.27
N THR A 2 25.75 15.88 -9.29
CA THR A 2 25.14 15.26 -8.12
C THR A 2 26.00 14.07 -7.76
N SER A 3 26.62 14.13 -6.59
CA SER A 3 27.27 13.01 -5.94
C SER A 3 26.28 11.83 -5.95
N ASP A 4 26.64 10.74 -6.62
CA ASP A 4 26.08 9.42 -6.35
C ASP A 4 26.35 9.14 -4.87
N MET A 5 25.43 9.54 -4.00
CA MET A 5 25.37 8.96 -2.67
C MET A 5 24.93 7.53 -2.91
N ASP A 6 25.83 6.59 -2.64
CA ASP A 6 25.59 5.15 -2.64
C ASP A 6 24.19 4.89 -2.06
N SER A 7 23.24 4.62 -2.94
CA SER A 7 21.93 4.12 -2.51
C SER A 7 22.25 2.83 -1.77
N PRO A 8 21.77 2.65 -0.53
CA PRO A 8 22.08 1.43 0.20
C PRO A 8 21.64 0.23 -0.66
N PRO A 9 22.33 -0.91 -0.59
CA PRO A 9 21.94 -2.07 -1.38
C PRO A 9 20.49 -2.44 -1.06
N ASN A 10 19.73 -2.87 -2.08
CA ASN A 10 18.39 -3.42 -1.87
C ASN A 10 18.50 -4.63 -0.94
N LEU A 11 17.52 -4.76 -0.04
CA LEU A 11 17.42 -5.95 0.79
C LEU A 11 16.94 -7.13 -0.07
N ASP A 12 17.08 -8.34 0.46
CA ASP A 12 16.42 -9.50 -0.15
C ASP A 12 14.89 -9.28 -0.15
N PRO A 13 14.21 -9.33 -1.32
CA PRO A 13 12.76 -9.26 -1.41
C PRO A 13 12.02 -10.33 -0.62
N LYS A 14 12.69 -11.45 -0.24
CA LYS A 14 12.07 -12.60 0.43
C LYS A 14 10.83 -13.09 -0.33
N LEU A 15 10.98 -13.13 -1.66
CA LEU A 15 9.91 -13.52 -2.58
C LEU A 15 9.63 -15.02 -2.48
N TYR A 16 10.69 -15.83 -2.39
CA TYR A 16 10.60 -17.28 -2.34
C TYR A 16 10.82 -17.81 -0.92
N GLU A 17 10.09 -18.87 -0.57
CA GLU A 17 10.22 -19.61 0.68
C GLU A 17 10.58 -21.08 0.37
N GLU A 18 11.18 -21.79 1.33
CA GLU A 18 11.67 -23.16 1.10
C GLU A 18 10.57 -24.21 0.89
N TRP A 19 9.34 -23.85 1.27
CA TRP A 19 8.14 -24.68 1.16
C TRP A 19 7.17 -24.20 0.07
N ASP A 20 7.61 -23.30 -0.83
CA ASP A 20 6.81 -22.87 -1.97
C ASP A 20 6.48 -24.06 -2.88
N ASP A 21 5.19 -24.26 -3.15
CA ASP A 21 4.72 -25.26 -4.12
C ASP A 21 4.46 -24.63 -5.51
N GLU A 22 3.96 -25.44 -6.44
CA GLU A 22 3.66 -24.96 -7.80
C GLU A 22 2.60 -23.84 -7.81
N ASP A 23 1.66 -23.88 -6.87
CA ASP A 23 0.59 -22.89 -6.74
C ASP A 23 1.14 -21.57 -6.16
N ASP A 24 2.13 -21.60 -5.27
CA ASP A 24 2.83 -20.39 -4.83
C ASP A 24 3.67 -19.77 -5.95
N LEU A 25 4.38 -20.61 -6.70
CA LEU A 25 5.32 -20.17 -7.74
C LEU A 25 4.62 -19.44 -8.89
N GLN A 26 3.40 -19.83 -9.27
CA GLN A 26 2.64 -19.13 -10.31
C GLN A 26 2.31 -17.67 -9.93
N TRP A 27 2.05 -17.36 -8.66
CA TRP A 27 1.79 -15.99 -8.20
C TRP A 27 3.07 -15.18 -8.01
N LYS A 28 4.19 -15.85 -7.70
CA LYS A 28 5.50 -15.23 -7.49
C LYS A 28 6.23 -14.91 -8.79
N ALA A 29 6.07 -15.72 -9.83
CA ALA A 29 6.80 -15.57 -11.09
C ALA A 29 6.59 -14.19 -11.76
N PRO A 30 5.38 -13.61 -11.84
CA PRO A 30 5.20 -12.27 -12.40
C PRO A 30 5.93 -11.17 -11.61
N LEU A 31 5.94 -11.25 -10.28
CA LEU A 31 6.71 -10.31 -9.45
C LEU A 31 8.21 -10.51 -9.66
N ALA A 32 8.71 -11.75 -9.73
CA ALA A 32 10.12 -11.99 -10.03
C ALA A 32 10.55 -11.36 -11.37
N ALA A 33 9.71 -11.50 -12.40
CA ALA A 33 9.95 -10.92 -13.72
C ALA A 33 9.93 -9.38 -13.69
N LEU A 34 9.04 -8.78 -12.89
CA LEU A 34 8.99 -7.33 -12.63
C LEU A 34 10.25 -6.83 -11.94
N LEU A 35 10.71 -7.54 -10.90
CA LEU A 35 11.88 -7.15 -10.11
C LEU A 35 13.17 -7.24 -10.94
N ALA A 36 13.28 -8.26 -11.78
CA ALA A 36 14.40 -8.48 -12.69
C ALA A 36 14.37 -7.57 -13.94
N ASP A 37 13.36 -6.71 -14.08
CA ASP A 37 13.15 -5.83 -15.24
C ASP A 37 13.10 -6.58 -16.58
N THR A 38 12.62 -7.82 -16.54
CA THR A 38 12.50 -8.67 -17.75
C THR A 38 11.15 -8.50 -18.45
N GLN A 39 10.16 -7.95 -17.74
CA GLN A 39 8.82 -7.64 -18.24
C GLN A 39 8.38 -6.29 -17.69
N SER A 40 7.65 -5.53 -18.50
CA SER A 40 7.17 -4.20 -18.11
C SER A 40 6.04 -4.28 -17.07
N PRO A 41 5.81 -3.21 -16.30
CA PRO A 41 4.69 -3.11 -15.36
C PRO A 41 3.33 -3.51 -15.97
N LEU A 42 3.04 -3.05 -17.21
CA LEU A 42 1.81 -3.40 -17.92
C LEU A 42 1.72 -4.90 -18.27
N GLN A 43 2.82 -5.51 -18.70
CA GLN A 43 2.84 -6.95 -19.01
C GLN A 43 2.56 -7.77 -17.75
N ILE A 44 3.11 -7.36 -16.61
CA ILE A 44 2.88 -8.02 -15.32
C ILE A 44 1.44 -7.79 -14.83
N ALA A 45 0.90 -6.59 -14.99
CA ALA A 45 -0.50 -6.29 -14.69
C ALA A 45 -1.45 -7.20 -15.49
N GLN A 46 -1.22 -7.33 -16.80
CA GLN A 46 -2.00 -8.22 -17.67
C GLN A 46 -1.85 -9.69 -17.28
N ALA A 47 -0.64 -10.13 -16.89
CA ALA A 47 -0.39 -11.50 -16.45
C ALA A 47 -1.16 -11.82 -15.16
N ILE A 48 -1.14 -10.93 -14.17
CA ILE A 48 -1.87 -11.11 -12.90
C ILE A 48 -3.38 -11.05 -13.11
N ASP A 49 -3.88 -10.11 -13.92
CA ASP A 49 -5.31 -10.05 -14.27
C ASP A 49 -5.77 -11.33 -14.97
N SER A 50 -4.99 -11.83 -15.93
CA SER A 50 -5.28 -13.10 -16.59
C SER A 50 -5.25 -14.27 -15.63
N LEU A 51 -4.27 -14.34 -14.72
CA LEU A 51 -4.14 -15.42 -13.75
C LEU A 51 -5.36 -15.46 -12.82
N LEU A 52 -5.76 -14.30 -12.27
CA LEU A 52 -6.97 -14.18 -11.44
C LEU A 52 -8.23 -14.60 -12.19
N ARG A 53 -8.41 -14.14 -13.43
CA ARG A 53 -9.57 -14.53 -14.25
C ARG A 53 -9.60 -16.03 -14.51
N THR A 54 -8.47 -16.62 -14.89
CA THR A 54 -8.36 -18.04 -15.19
C THR A 54 -8.64 -18.88 -13.95
N GLU A 55 -8.04 -18.54 -12.80
CA GLU A 55 -8.19 -19.32 -11.57
C GLU A 55 -9.62 -19.23 -11.03
N THR A 56 -10.18 -18.03 -10.95
CA THR A 56 -11.56 -17.82 -10.47
C THR A 56 -12.59 -18.49 -11.40
N SER A 57 -12.39 -18.41 -12.72
CA SER A 57 -13.25 -19.09 -13.69
C SER A 57 -13.12 -20.60 -13.63
N SER A 58 -11.91 -21.13 -13.44
CA SER A 58 -11.65 -22.56 -13.29
C SER A 58 -12.32 -23.14 -12.05
N ARG A 59 -12.22 -22.43 -10.91
CA ARG A 59 -12.94 -22.80 -9.67
C ARG A 59 -14.45 -22.80 -9.86
N LEU A 60 -15.00 -21.78 -10.53
CA LEU A 60 -16.43 -21.72 -10.81
C LEU A 60 -16.87 -22.86 -11.75
N GLN A 61 -16.09 -23.16 -12.79
CA GLN A 61 -16.39 -24.26 -13.71
C GLN A 61 -16.41 -25.61 -12.99
N LYS A 62 -15.43 -25.88 -12.12
CA LYS A 62 -15.40 -27.11 -11.30
C LYS A 62 -16.64 -27.26 -10.43
N LEU A 63 -17.12 -26.16 -9.83
CA LEU A 63 -18.38 -26.17 -9.06
C LEU A 63 -19.58 -26.47 -9.95
N ASN A 64 -19.68 -25.84 -11.12
CA ASN A 64 -20.78 -26.08 -12.06
C ASN A 64 -20.79 -27.54 -12.55
N ASP A 65 -19.62 -28.10 -12.89
CA ASP A 65 -19.47 -29.49 -13.32
C ASP A 65 -19.84 -30.48 -12.20
N TYR A 66 -19.44 -30.17 -10.97
CA TYR A 66 -19.80 -30.96 -9.79
C TYR A 66 -21.31 -30.96 -9.56
N ALA A 67 -21.94 -29.78 -9.57
CA ALA A 67 -23.39 -29.65 -9.41
C ALA A 67 -24.17 -30.39 -10.51
N ALA A 68 -23.69 -30.35 -11.75
CA ALA A 68 -24.31 -31.02 -12.87
C ALA A 68 -24.18 -32.56 -12.79
N SER A 69 -23.00 -33.05 -12.42
CA SER A 69 -22.71 -34.50 -12.35
C SER A 69 -23.35 -35.21 -11.16
N HIS A 70 -23.58 -34.50 -10.05
CA HIS A 70 -24.17 -35.06 -8.83
C HIS A 70 -25.67 -34.75 -8.69
N HIS A 71 -26.26 -34.09 -9.68
CA HIS A 71 -27.67 -33.66 -9.67
C HIS A 71 -28.07 -32.94 -8.37
N LEU A 72 -27.16 -32.11 -7.85
CA LEU A 72 -27.39 -31.40 -6.59
C LEU A 72 -28.70 -30.61 -6.67
N SER A 73 -29.56 -30.80 -5.68
CA SER A 73 -30.77 -30.01 -5.56
C SER A 73 -30.43 -28.55 -5.23
N ALA A 74 -31.41 -27.66 -5.36
CA ALA A 74 -31.26 -26.26 -4.97
C ALA A 74 -30.84 -26.11 -3.49
N GLU A 75 -31.40 -26.95 -2.62
CA GLU A 75 -31.10 -26.99 -1.19
C GLU A 75 -29.66 -27.49 -0.92
N ASP A 76 -29.18 -28.49 -1.68
CA ASP A 76 -27.82 -29.03 -1.54
C ASP A 76 -26.74 -28.01 -1.95
N ARG A 77 -27.08 -27.11 -2.89
CA ARG A 77 -26.16 -26.03 -3.32
C ARG A 77 -25.96 -25.01 -2.21
N GLU A 78 -27.05 -24.66 -1.53
CA GLU A 78 -27.06 -23.71 -0.41
C GLU A 78 -26.40 -24.30 0.84
N SER A 79 -26.65 -25.58 1.15
CA SER A 79 -26.14 -26.25 2.36
C SER A 79 -24.61 -26.39 2.39
N GLY A 80 -23.96 -26.35 1.23
CA GLY A 80 -22.51 -26.22 1.13
C GLY A 80 -21.73 -27.53 1.05
N GLU A 81 -22.38 -28.67 0.79
CA GLU A 81 -21.74 -30.00 0.64
C GLU A 81 -21.02 -30.18 -0.71
N TRP A 82 -20.02 -29.34 -0.97
CA TRP A 82 -19.27 -29.29 -2.24
C TRP A 82 -18.00 -30.15 -2.27
N MET A 83 -17.91 -31.24 -1.48
CA MET A 83 -16.74 -32.15 -1.45
C MET A 83 -15.37 -31.43 -1.40
N ALA A 84 -15.26 -30.43 -0.52
CA ALA A 84 -14.06 -29.59 -0.35
C ALA A 84 -13.66 -28.71 -1.57
N LEU A 85 -14.51 -28.54 -2.58
CA LEU A 85 -14.27 -27.57 -3.65
C LEU A 85 -14.27 -26.13 -3.10
N TYR A 86 -13.23 -25.38 -3.49
CA TYR A 86 -13.09 -23.98 -3.14
C TYR A 86 -14.07 -23.12 -3.94
N ALA A 87 -14.62 -22.10 -3.27
CA ALA A 87 -15.31 -21.03 -3.97
C ALA A 87 -14.31 -20.27 -4.88
N PRO A 88 -14.79 -19.60 -5.94
CA PRO A 88 -13.93 -18.76 -6.78
C PRO A 88 -13.10 -17.76 -5.98
N ASN A 89 -13.74 -17.03 -5.06
CA ASN A 89 -13.13 -16.16 -4.05
C ASN A 89 -12.00 -15.27 -4.61
N ALA A 90 -12.34 -14.49 -5.65
CA ALA A 90 -11.42 -13.59 -6.31
C ALA A 90 -10.76 -12.61 -5.33
N THR A 91 -11.51 -12.15 -4.33
CA THR A 91 -10.99 -11.26 -3.28
C THR A 91 -9.85 -11.92 -2.49
N ALA A 92 -10.01 -13.18 -2.04
CA ALA A 92 -8.92 -13.84 -1.30
C ALA A 92 -7.65 -14.01 -2.14
N LEU A 93 -7.78 -14.32 -3.44
CA LEU A 93 -6.63 -14.43 -4.35
C LEU A 93 -5.93 -13.07 -4.54
N ALA A 94 -6.70 -11.98 -4.59
CA ALA A 94 -6.15 -10.64 -4.62
C ALA A 94 -5.36 -10.31 -3.34
N HIS A 95 -5.89 -10.66 -2.17
CA HIS A 95 -5.18 -10.53 -0.88
C HIS A 95 -3.89 -11.34 -0.85
N GLU A 96 -3.91 -12.59 -1.32
CA GLU A 96 -2.71 -13.43 -1.38
C GLU A 96 -1.59 -12.78 -2.19
N PHE A 97 -1.94 -12.24 -3.36
CA PHE A 97 -0.99 -11.51 -4.21
C PHE A 97 -0.54 -10.18 -3.59
N ILE A 98 -1.45 -9.36 -3.07
CA ILE A 98 -1.12 -8.05 -2.50
C ILE A 98 -0.27 -8.20 -1.24
N ARG A 99 -0.51 -9.21 -0.41
CA ARG A 99 0.35 -9.55 0.72
C ARG A 99 1.80 -9.82 0.28
N LEU A 100 1.99 -10.57 -0.80
CA LEU A 100 3.31 -10.82 -1.40
C LEU A 100 3.93 -9.51 -1.92
N TRP A 101 3.15 -8.70 -2.64
CA TRP A 101 3.58 -7.39 -3.14
C TRP A 101 4.03 -6.46 -1.99
N CYS A 102 3.28 -6.41 -0.89
CA CYS A 102 3.59 -5.61 0.30
C CYS A 102 4.93 -6.02 0.92
N ARG A 103 5.17 -7.32 1.07
CA ARG A 103 6.45 -7.86 1.57
C ARG A 103 7.60 -7.44 0.66
N VAL A 104 7.44 -7.57 -0.66
CA VAL A 104 8.45 -7.19 -1.64
C VAL A 104 8.77 -5.68 -1.56
N CYS A 105 7.78 -4.83 -1.33
CA CYS A 105 7.99 -3.38 -1.17
C CYS A 105 8.90 -3.02 0.00
N THR A 106 9.01 -3.87 1.03
CA THR A 106 9.92 -3.64 2.15
C THR A 106 11.40 -3.70 1.74
N ALA A 107 11.73 -4.31 0.59
CA ALA A 107 13.11 -4.53 0.19
C ALA A 107 13.75 -3.37 -0.59
N PHE A 108 12.92 -2.51 -1.18
CA PHE A 108 13.36 -1.45 -2.09
C PHE A 108 13.37 -0.09 -1.41
N HIS A 109 14.46 0.64 -1.57
CA HIS A 109 14.58 1.98 -1.01
C HIS A 109 13.52 2.93 -1.59
N PRO A 110 13.11 3.97 -0.82
CA PRO A 110 12.18 4.98 -1.29
C PRO A 110 12.61 5.56 -2.64
N HIS A 111 11.70 5.55 -3.62
CA HIS A 111 11.92 6.06 -4.99
C HIS A 111 13.13 5.43 -5.72
N SER A 112 13.54 4.22 -5.32
CA SER A 112 14.42 3.41 -6.15
C SER A 112 13.67 2.86 -7.36
N GLU A 113 14.41 2.51 -8.40
CA GLU A 113 13.86 1.93 -9.64
C GLU A 113 12.96 0.71 -9.38
N GLY A 114 13.33 -0.14 -8.41
CA GLY A 114 12.52 -1.29 -8.02
C GLY A 114 11.20 -0.90 -7.35
N GLN A 115 11.19 0.11 -6.46
CA GLN A 115 9.96 0.60 -5.87
C GLN A 115 9.08 1.32 -6.90
N ASP A 116 9.70 2.06 -7.84
CA ASP A 116 9.01 2.71 -8.95
C ASP A 116 8.30 1.69 -9.85
N ARG A 117 8.97 0.58 -10.20
CA ARG A 117 8.34 -0.52 -10.94
C ARG A 117 7.16 -1.14 -10.20
N LEU A 118 7.28 -1.35 -8.89
CA LEU A 118 6.21 -1.91 -8.07
C LEU A 118 4.97 -1.01 -8.02
N VAL A 119 5.17 0.31 -7.88
CA VAL A 119 4.08 1.28 -7.89
C VAL A 119 3.46 1.41 -9.29
N ALA A 120 4.29 1.53 -10.33
CA ALA A 120 3.82 1.57 -11.72
C ALA A 120 2.99 0.34 -12.09
N PHE A 121 3.36 -0.84 -11.59
CA PHE A 121 2.58 -2.06 -11.80
C PHE A 121 1.14 -1.93 -11.26
N LEU A 122 0.95 -1.37 -10.06
CA LEU A 122 -0.40 -1.16 -9.50
C LEU A 122 -1.18 -0.08 -10.26
N GLU A 123 -0.49 0.92 -10.81
CA GLU A 123 -1.10 1.93 -11.69
C GLU A 123 -1.62 1.29 -12.98
N GLU A 124 -0.80 0.46 -13.64
CA GLU A 124 -1.21 -0.28 -14.83
C GLU A 124 -2.37 -1.24 -14.52
N LEU A 125 -2.34 -1.90 -13.35
CA LEU A 125 -3.41 -2.79 -12.90
C LEU A 125 -4.73 -2.04 -12.69
N LYS A 126 -4.67 -0.82 -12.16
CA LYS A 126 -5.84 0.06 -11.99
C LYS A 126 -6.44 0.49 -13.33
N ASP A 127 -5.62 0.67 -14.35
CA ASP A 127 -6.02 1.15 -15.68
C ASP A 127 -6.51 0.03 -16.61
N LEU A 128 -6.35 -1.24 -16.22
CA LEU A 128 -6.93 -2.37 -16.96
C LEU A 128 -8.47 -2.32 -17.02
N PRO A 129 -9.07 -2.91 -18.07
CA PRO A 129 -10.53 -3.02 -18.20
C PRO A 129 -11.17 -3.68 -16.98
N ARG A 130 -12.20 -3.02 -16.45
CA ARG A 130 -12.95 -3.52 -15.30
C ARG A 130 -13.75 -4.78 -15.65
N TRP A 131 -13.91 -5.67 -14.68
CA TRP A 131 -14.66 -6.92 -14.83
C TRP A 131 -15.32 -7.37 -13.53
N MET A 132 -16.36 -8.19 -13.66
CA MET A 132 -17.06 -8.79 -12.54
C MET A 132 -16.44 -10.14 -12.22
N ALA A 133 -15.71 -10.20 -11.11
CA ALA A 133 -15.04 -11.40 -10.65
C ALA A 133 -15.97 -12.23 -9.77
N PRO A 134 -16.11 -13.55 -9.99
CA PRO A 134 -16.94 -14.39 -9.15
C PRO A 134 -16.28 -14.56 -7.77
N GLU A 135 -17.09 -14.46 -6.71
CA GLU A 135 -16.65 -14.56 -5.32
C GLU A 135 -17.20 -15.80 -4.63
N SER A 136 -18.49 -16.06 -4.81
CA SER A 136 -19.19 -17.11 -4.07
C SER A 136 -19.33 -18.41 -4.85
N ARG A 137 -19.75 -19.45 -4.13
CA ARG A 137 -20.35 -20.62 -4.75
C ARG A 137 -21.69 -20.22 -5.40
N PRO A 138 -22.15 -20.95 -6.43
CA PRO A 138 -23.48 -20.78 -6.98
C PRO A 138 -24.55 -21.05 -5.90
N ASP A 139 -25.55 -20.18 -5.81
CA ASP A 139 -26.69 -20.35 -4.91
C ASP A 139 -27.73 -21.36 -5.45
N GLU A 140 -28.90 -21.43 -4.80
CA GLU A 140 -30.03 -22.27 -5.23
C GLU A 140 -30.48 -22.04 -6.69
N LYS A 141 -30.31 -20.81 -7.19
CA LYS A 141 -30.65 -20.40 -8.56
C LYS A 141 -29.47 -20.52 -9.52
N GLY A 142 -28.29 -20.88 -8.99
CA GLY A 142 -27.03 -20.89 -9.72
C GLY A 142 -26.43 -19.50 -9.91
N GLU A 143 -26.90 -18.50 -9.16
CA GLU A 143 -26.34 -17.15 -9.17
C GLU A 143 -25.07 -17.09 -8.33
N VAL A 144 -24.12 -16.25 -8.74
CA VAL A 144 -22.81 -16.10 -8.09
C VAL A 144 -22.62 -14.65 -7.71
N LEU A 145 -22.33 -14.41 -6.42
CA LEU A 145 -21.89 -13.09 -5.95
C LEU A 145 -20.62 -12.71 -6.69
N SER A 146 -20.59 -11.48 -7.21
CA SER A 146 -19.47 -10.99 -8.00
C SER A 146 -19.03 -9.62 -7.52
N THR A 147 -17.72 -9.36 -7.56
CA THR A 147 -17.11 -8.07 -7.20
C THR A 147 -16.47 -7.44 -8.42
N GLU A 148 -16.57 -6.11 -8.54
CA GLU A 148 -15.89 -5.38 -9.62
C GLU A 148 -14.37 -5.24 -9.32
N PHE A 149 -13.54 -5.74 -10.24
CA PHE A 149 -12.10 -5.58 -10.28
C PHE A 149 -11.73 -4.62 -11.43
N TRP A 150 -10.77 -3.70 -11.34
CA TRP A 150 -9.83 -3.35 -10.28
C TRP A 150 -10.21 -2.01 -9.61
N LYS A 151 -11.24 -1.96 -8.74
CA LYS A 151 -11.82 -0.69 -8.25
C LYS A 151 -10.77 0.31 -7.77
N PHE A 152 -9.84 -0.17 -6.91
CA PHE A 152 -8.88 0.61 -6.13
C PHE A 152 -9.54 1.77 -5.35
N GLY A 153 -8.79 2.40 -4.46
CA GLY A 153 -9.23 3.47 -3.57
C GLY A 153 -9.55 3.02 -2.15
N LYS A 154 -10.35 3.84 -1.44
CA LYS A 154 -10.51 3.80 0.04
C LYS A 154 -11.27 2.59 0.59
N ASP A 155 -12.01 1.87 -0.24
CA ASP A 155 -12.94 0.82 0.22
C ASP A 155 -12.95 -0.40 -0.73
N TRP A 156 -11.84 -0.67 -1.43
CA TRP A 156 -11.79 -1.78 -2.36
C TRP A 156 -11.22 -3.04 -1.71
N VAL A 157 -12.14 -3.97 -1.42
CA VAL A 157 -11.90 -5.33 -0.89
C VAL A 157 -11.01 -5.45 0.35
N GLY A 158 -10.70 -4.35 1.03
CA GLY A 158 -9.92 -4.34 2.27
C GLY A 158 -8.42 -4.60 2.09
N LEU A 159 -7.83 -4.29 0.92
CA LEU A 159 -6.41 -4.55 0.65
C LEU A 159 -5.44 -3.81 1.60
N GLU A 160 -5.91 -2.76 2.28
CA GLU A 160 -5.14 -2.07 3.31
C GLU A 160 -4.80 -2.97 4.51
N ASP A 161 -5.55 -4.05 4.74
CA ASP A 161 -5.26 -5.01 5.80
C ASP A 161 -3.95 -5.78 5.55
N ASP A 162 -3.56 -6.00 4.29
CA ASP A 162 -2.28 -6.64 3.96
C ASP A 162 -1.11 -5.73 4.30
N PHE A 163 -1.26 -4.42 4.08
CA PHE A 163 -0.30 -3.44 4.56
C PHE A 163 -0.25 -3.41 6.08
N ARG A 164 -1.41 -3.45 6.77
CA ARG A 164 -1.45 -3.50 8.24
C ARG A 164 -0.67 -4.69 8.80
N ARG A 165 -0.86 -5.88 8.23
CA ARG A 165 -0.14 -7.09 8.65
C ARG A 165 1.37 -6.94 8.47
N GLU A 166 1.81 -6.48 7.30
CA GLU A 166 3.24 -6.31 7.06
C GLU A 166 3.85 -5.17 7.89
N ASN A 167 3.07 -4.11 8.11
CA ASN A 167 3.39 -3.00 8.98
C ASN A 167 3.64 -3.46 10.43
N ASP A 168 2.79 -4.36 10.94
CA ASP A 168 2.97 -4.96 12.27
C ASP A 168 4.18 -5.91 12.30
N ASN A 169 4.40 -6.70 11.24
CA ASN A 169 5.54 -7.62 11.13
C ASN A 169 6.89 -6.88 11.20
N VAL A 170 7.08 -5.85 10.37
CA VAL A 170 8.37 -5.14 10.33
C VAL A 170 8.48 -4.08 11.43
N GLY A 171 7.36 -3.47 11.83
CA GLY A 171 7.32 -2.40 12.85
C GLY A 171 7.54 -2.90 14.28
N SER A 172 7.17 -4.15 14.58
CA SER A 172 7.39 -4.76 15.90
C SER A 172 8.84 -5.19 16.15
N LEU A 173 9.64 -5.32 15.09
CA LEU A 173 11.02 -5.82 15.12
C LEU A 173 12.07 -4.71 14.97
N THR A 174 11.75 -3.49 15.37
CA THR A 174 12.61 -2.29 15.24
C THR A 174 13.91 -2.32 16.08
N HIS A 175 14.13 -3.36 16.87
CA HIS A 175 15.43 -3.63 17.49
C HIS A 175 16.42 -4.30 16.50
N ILE A 176 15.95 -4.77 15.34
CA ILE A 176 16.75 -5.37 14.27
C ILE A 176 16.97 -4.31 13.17
N PRO A 177 18.23 -3.95 12.83
CA PRO A 177 18.52 -2.91 11.84
C PRO A 177 17.90 -3.14 10.45
N GLU A 178 17.84 -4.40 10.00
CA GLU A 178 17.17 -4.76 8.74
C GLU A 178 15.68 -4.41 8.78
N SER A 179 14.98 -4.76 9.87
CA SER A 179 13.55 -4.47 10.06
C SER A 179 13.26 -2.98 10.06
N CYS A 180 14.15 -2.16 10.62
CA CYS A 180 14.03 -0.70 10.54
C CYS A 180 14.13 -0.17 9.11
N THR A 181 15.04 -0.73 8.31
CA THR A 181 15.15 -0.35 6.89
C THR A 181 13.90 -0.77 6.12
N ARG A 182 13.43 -2.01 6.35
CA ARG A 182 12.18 -2.52 5.79
C ARG A 182 10.97 -1.66 6.14
N TRP A 183 10.92 -1.19 7.37
CA TRP A 183 9.87 -0.29 7.84
C TRP A 183 9.85 1.04 7.10
N VAL A 184 11.01 1.70 6.93
CA VAL A 184 11.12 2.96 6.17
C VAL A 184 10.69 2.76 4.71
N ASN A 185 11.14 1.66 4.09
CA ASN A 185 10.80 1.30 2.71
C ASN A 185 9.29 1.07 2.54
N LEU A 186 8.68 0.34 3.48
CA LEU A 186 7.23 0.09 3.49
C LEU A 186 6.43 1.38 3.63
N GLN A 187 6.85 2.29 4.54
CA GLN A 187 6.16 3.56 4.76
C GLN A 187 6.24 4.48 3.53
N SER A 188 7.34 4.43 2.78
CA SER A 188 7.42 5.09 1.46
C SER A 188 6.46 4.47 0.45
N ALA A 189 6.40 3.15 0.32
CA ALA A 189 5.47 2.48 -0.59
C ALA A 189 4.01 2.82 -0.24
N MET A 190 3.66 2.78 1.05
CA MET A 190 2.33 3.15 1.57
C MET A 190 1.94 4.59 1.26
N ALA A 191 2.87 5.54 1.42
CA ALA A 191 2.62 6.94 1.09
C ALA A 191 2.29 7.11 -0.40
N ARG A 192 3.07 6.45 -1.27
CA ARG A 192 2.91 6.51 -2.72
C ARG A 192 1.59 5.89 -3.19
N VAL A 193 1.27 4.67 -2.75
CA VAL A 193 0.01 4.01 -3.13
C VAL A 193 -1.22 4.74 -2.60
N THR A 194 -1.10 5.39 -1.43
CA THR A 194 -2.18 6.22 -0.88
C THR A 194 -2.37 7.49 -1.71
N ALA A 195 -1.28 8.21 -2.00
CA ALA A 195 -1.31 9.46 -2.76
C ALA A 195 -1.77 9.27 -4.22
N ASN A 196 -1.48 8.12 -4.83
CA ASN A 196 -1.94 7.76 -6.19
C ASN A 196 -3.38 7.20 -6.23
N GLY A 197 -4.06 7.15 -5.07
CA GLY A 197 -5.42 6.61 -4.97
C GLY A 197 -5.49 5.16 -5.43
N LEU A 198 -4.46 4.38 -5.08
CA LEU A 198 -4.40 2.93 -5.31
C LEU A 198 -4.97 2.22 -4.08
N ILE A 199 -4.24 2.20 -2.95
CA ILE A 199 -4.67 1.54 -1.71
C ILE A 199 -4.54 2.54 -0.57
N TYR A 200 -5.59 2.67 0.25
CA TYR A 200 -5.63 3.68 1.31
C TYR A 200 -4.93 3.18 2.58
N CYS A 201 -3.63 3.41 2.68
CA CYS A 201 -2.79 2.95 3.79
C CYS A 201 -2.62 3.98 4.92
N ALA A 202 -3.35 5.10 4.84
CA ALA A 202 -3.28 6.20 5.79
C ALA A 202 -3.34 5.78 7.28
N PRO A 203 -4.25 4.89 7.72
CA PRO A 203 -4.38 4.51 9.14
C PRO A 203 -3.11 3.95 9.76
N PHE A 204 -2.16 3.49 8.94
CA PHE A 204 -0.93 2.83 9.37
C PHE A 204 0.32 3.68 9.11
N THR A 205 0.14 4.98 8.83
CA THR A 205 1.26 5.92 8.65
C THR A 205 2.14 6.06 9.90
N ALA A 206 3.45 6.07 9.69
CA ALA A 206 4.45 6.38 10.72
C ALA A 206 4.34 7.81 11.27
N LEU A 207 3.65 8.73 10.57
CA LEU A 207 3.34 10.07 11.11
C LEU A 207 2.56 9.99 12.43
N GLN A 208 1.75 8.95 12.64
CA GLN A 208 1.02 8.75 13.89
C GLN A 208 1.93 8.39 15.07
N LYS A 209 3.15 7.90 14.81
CA LYS A 209 4.16 7.59 15.83
C LYS A 209 4.95 8.81 16.28
N LEU A 210 4.84 9.94 15.57
CA LEU A 210 5.44 11.20 16.01
C LEU A 210 4.65 11.73 17.19
N VAL A 211 5.18 11.50 18.38
CA VAL A 211 4.52 11.87 19.64
C VAL A 211 4.50 13.39 19.81
N SER A 212 3.52 13.90 20.55
CA SER A 212 3.53 15.28 21.01
C SER A 212 4.70 15.50 21.98
N PRO A 213 5.31 16.70 22.01
CA PRO A 213 6.38 17.02 22.97
C PRO A 213 5.93 16.75 24.42
N GLY A 214 6.67 15.89 25.13
CA GLY A 214 6.46 15.62 26.57
C GLY A 214 6.17 14.16 26.93
N GLU A 215 5.90 13.29 25.95
CA GLU A 215 5.81 11.85 26.17
C GLU A 215 7.20 11.20 26.03
N PRO A 216 7.49 10.13 26.81
CA PRO A 216 8.80 9.49 26.79
C PRO A 216 9.16 9.04 25.37
N ASN A 217 10.34 9.46 24.91
CA ASN A 217 10.87 9.08 23.59
C ASN A 217 10.76 7.57 23.40
N SER A 218 10.20 7.15 22.26
CA SER A 218 10.32 5.76 21.84
C SER A 218 11.82 5.44 21.76
N ASN A 219 12.22 4.22 22.14
CA ASN A 219 13.61 3.76 21.99
C ASN A 219 14.08 3.76 20.51
N ASN A 220 13.22 4.12 19.55
CA ASN A 220 13.42 4.06 18.11
C ASN A 220 13.14 5.39 17.40
N LEU A 221 13.26 6.53 18.10
CA LEU A 221 12.94 7.87 17.57
C LEU A 221 13.56 8.15 16.19
N GLU A 222 14.80 7.72 15.96
CA GLU A 222 15.46 7.83 14.63
C GLU A 222 14.60 7.20 13.53
N PHE A 223 14.20 5.95 13.69
CA PHE A 223 13.50 5.20 12.66
C PHE A 223 12.05 5.67 12.49
N ASP A 224 11.41 6.10 13.59
CA ASP A 224 10.10 6.72 13.53
C ASP A 224 10.15 8.01 12.69
N ILE A 225 11.17 8.86 12.88
CA ILE A 225 11.39 10.07 12.07
C ILE A 225 11.70 9.74 10.61
N LEU A 226 12.60 8.78 10.35
CA LEU A 226 12.96 8.38 8.97
C LEU A 226 11.77 7.85 8.19
N ALA A 227 10.93 7.05 8.85
CA ALA A 227 9.76 6.44 8.23
C ALA A 227 8.62 7.44 8.08
N ALA A 228 8.38 8.29 9.09
CA ALA A 228 7.38 9.37 9.01
C ALA A 228 7.74 10.40 7.93
N ALA A 229 9.02 10.72 7.77
CA ALA A 229 9.49 11.64 6.74
C ALA A 229 9.08 11.19 5.33
N GLN A 230 9.02 9.87 5.06
CA GLN A 230 8.63 9.35 3.74
C GLN A 230 7.23 9.78 3.28
N TRP A 231 6.34 10.13 4.21
CA TRP A 231 4.99 10.59 3.86
C TRP A 231 4.97 12.04 3.37
N VAL A 232 5.93 12.87 3.78
CA VAL A 232 5.87 14.33 3.60
C VAL A 232 7.11 14.94 2.95
N MET A 233 8.19 14.18 2.78
CA MET A 233 9.43 14.67 2.16
C MET A 233 9.38 14.69 0.63
N TRP A 234 8.39 14.02 0.03
CA TRP A 234 8.19 13.93 -1.41
C TRP A 234 7.04 14.84 -1.85
N PRO A 235 7.17 15.61 -2.95
CA PRO A 235 6.21 16.67 -3.29
C PRO A 235 4.77 16.21 -3.50
N GLN A 236 4.56 15.06 -4.14
CA GLN A 236 3.22 14.58 -4.50
C GLN A 236 2.46 14.08 -3.27
N GLU A 237 3.12 13.25 -2.47
CA GLU A 237 2.64 12.66 -1.23
C GLU A 237 2.35 13.76 -0.20
N CYS A 238 3.29 14.70 -0.04
CA CYS A 238 3.12 15.85 0.86
C CYS A 238 1.92 16.71 0.45
N ARG A 239 1.76 16.99 -0.85
CA ARG A 239 0.60 17.73 -1.37
C ARG A 239 -0.71 16.99 -1.10
N TYR A 240 -0.75 15.68 -1.34
CA TYR A 240 -1.93 14.86 -1.04
C TYR A 240 -2.31 14.97 0.44
N ILE A 241 -1.36 14.72 1.36
CA ILE A 241 -1.61 14.75 2.80
C ILE A 241 -2.07 16.13 3.25
N TYR A 242 -1.41 17.19 2.79
CA TYR A 242 -1.79 18.55 3.15
C TYR A 242 -3.23 18.87 2.74
N LEU A 243 -3.62 18.51 1.51
CA LEU A 243 -5.00 18.69 1.04
C LEU A 243 -6.02 17.86 1.82
N GLU A 244 -5.67 16.63 2.22
CA GLU A 244 -6.53 15.83 3.11
C GLU A 244 -6.65 16.47 4.51
N CYS A 245 -5.55 16.98 5.07
CA CYS A 245 -5.55 17.66 6.36
C CYS A 245 -6.38 18.94 6.37
N LEU A 246 -6.45 19.67 5.24
CA LEU A 246 -7.28 20.88 5.14
C LEU A 246 -8.78 20.62 5.27
N LYS A 247 -9.23 19.37 5.06
CA LYS A 247 -10.66 19.01 5.11
C LYS A 247 -11.24 18.99 6.52
N LYS A 248 -10.40 18.83 7.56
CA LYS A 248 -10.85 18.69 8.96
C LYS A 248 -9.91 19.43 9.92
N GLU A 249 -10.46 20.11 10.91
CA GLU A 249 -9.66 20.77 11.96
C GLU A 249 -8.98 19.74 12.87
N THR A 250 -9.74 18.73 13.31
CA THR A 250 -9.32 17.66 14.20
C THR A 250 -9.90 16.32 13.74
N THR A 251 -9.35 15.22 14.25
CA THR A 251 -9.89 13.87 14.04
C THR A 251 -9.98 13.13 15.37
N GLU A 252 -11.04 12.32 15.52
CA GLU A 252 -11.27 11.51 16.72
C GLU A 252 -10.93 10.03 16.49
N HIS A 253 -11.03 9.56 15.24
CA HIS A 253 -10.85 8.17 14.88
C HIS A 253 -9.46 7.94 14.27
N TYR A 254 -8.74 6.90 14.74
CA TYR A 254 -7.37 6.62 14.27
C TYR A 254 -7.31 6.24 12.77
N TRP A 255 -8.41 5.77 12.17
CA TRP A 255 -8.50 5.51 10.72
C TRP A 255 -8.51 6.78 9.86
N GLU A 256 -8.64 7.95 10.48
CA GLU A 256 -8.62 9.25 9.81
C GLU A 256 -7.49 10.10 10.41
N PRO A 257 -6.24 9.87 10.00
CA PRO A 257 -5.11 10.59 10.59
C PRO A 257 -4.99 12.04 10.11
N TRP A 258 -5.70 12.42 9.04
CA TRP A 258 -5.55 13.70 8.37
C TRP A 258 -6.37 14.81 9.02
N SER A 259 -5.70 15.79 9.63
CA SER A 259 -6.30 17.02 10.14
C SER A 259 -5.30 18.16 10.23
N LYS A 260 -5.78 19.40 10.24
CA LYS A 260 -4.93 20.60 10.42
C LYS A 260 -4.15 20.56 11.73
N GLN A 261 -4.77 20.09 12.81
CA GLN A 261 -4.10 19.91 14.10
C GLN A 261 -2.92 18.94 13.98
N LYS A 262 -3.15 17.74 13.42
CA LYS A 262 -2.10 16.73 13.26
C LYS A 262 -0.97 17.21 12.36
N TRP A 263 -1.29 17.92 11.28
CA TRP A 263 -0.30 18.55 10.41
C TRP A 263 0.64 19.49 11.18
N ALA A 264 0.08 20.38 12.01
CA ALA A 264 0.87 21.27 12.87
C ALA A 264 1.74 20.49 13.87
N THR A 265 1.21 19.42 14.48
CA THR A 265 1.96 18.53 15.38
C THR A 265 3.15 17.89 14.67
N TRP A 266 2.97 17.36 13.46
CA TRP A 266 4.05 16.75 12.70
C TRP A 266 5.14 17.75 12.30
N LYS A 267 4.76 18.95 11.85
CA LYS A 267 5.74 20.03 11.57
C LYS A 267 6.57 20.36 12.81
N TYR A 268 5.93 20.44 13.97
CA TYR A 268 6.63 20.68 15.22
C TYR A 268 7.61 19.54 15.55
N ALA A 269 7.18 18.28 15.43
CA ALA A 269 8.03 17.12 15.68
C ALA A 269 9.25 17.07 14.75
N PHE A 270 9.07 17.32 13.45
CA PHE A 270 10.20 17.39 12.51
C PHE A 270 11.14 18.55 12.80
N ARG A 271 10.62 19.73 13.21
CA ARG A 271 11.47 20.85 13.63
C ARG A 271 12.30 20.50 14.86
N ALA A 272 11.69 19.92 15.88
CA ALA A 272 12.39 19.48 17.08
C ALA A 272 13.48 18.45 16.75
N ALA A 273 13.17 17.45 15.91
CA ALA A 273 14.14 16.46 15.47
C ALA A 273 15.28 17.05 14.63
N ALA A 274 15.01 18.06 13.80
CA ALA A 274 16.04 18.76 13.04
C ALA A 274 16.99 19.60 13.92
N GLU A 275 16.52 20.09 15.06
CA GLU A 275 17.28 20.93 16.00
C GLU A 275 18.03 20.12 17.07
N ASP A 276 17.41 19.06 17.62
CA ASP A 276 17.89 18.33 18.81
C ASP A 276 18.60 17.00 18.51
N ALA A 277 18.72 16.60 17.24
CA ALA A 277 19.48 15.41 16.83
C ALA A 277 20.99 15.57 17.10
N LYS A 278 21.41 15.45 18.36
CA LYS A 278 22.83 15.35 18.73
C LYS A 278 23.36 14.04 18.18
N ASP A 279 24.34 14.13 17.29
CA ASP A 279 25.11 13.03 16.73
C ASP A 279 24.34 12.06 15.78
N ASN A 280 23.17 12.45 15.22
CA ASN A 280 22.46 11.68 14.21
C ASN A 280 22.13 12.48 12.93
N ASP A 281 23.11 12.55 12.03
CA ASP A 281 23.02 13.33 10.78
C ASP A 281 21.91 12.84 9.86
N ARG A 282 21.65 11.52 9.82
CA ARG A 282 20.63 10.92 8.95
C ARG A 282 19.22 11.33 9.39
N MET A 283 18.93 11.24 10.70
CA MET A 283 17.66 11.70 11.26
C MET A 283 17.46 13.19 11.03
N LYS A 284 18.50 13.98 11.30
CA LYS A 284 18.47 15.44 11.15
C LYS A 284 18.18 15.86 9.71
N ASP A 285 18.85 15.24 8.75
CA ASP A 285 18.67 15.52 7.34
C ASP A 285 17.26 15.15 6.85
N ALA A 286 16.76 13.96 7.20
CA ALA A 286 15.41 13.54 6.85
C ALA A 286 14.34 14.49 7.44
N ALA A 287 14.46 14.84 8.72
CA ALA A 287 13.54 15.78 9.38
C ALA A 287 13.59 17.17 8.74
N SER A 288 14.79 17.66 8.39
CA SER A 288 14.97 18.96 7.72
C SER A 288 14.40 18.98 6.29
N ARG A 289 14.47 17.87 5.56
CA ARG A 289 13.85 17.73 4.24
C ARG A 289 12.32 17.69 4.35
N ALA A 290 11.79 16.88 5.27
CA ALA A 290 10.36 16.80 5.55
C ALA A 290 9.78 18.18 5.90
N LEU A 291 10.39 18.89 6.87
CA LEU A 291 9.92 20.21 7.30
C LEU A 291 9.89 21.23 6.16
N ARG A 292 10.97 21.32 5.38
CA ARG A 292 11.04 22.22 4.22
C ARG A 292 9.98 21.90 3.19
N GLN A 293 9.79 20.61 2.88
CA GLN A 293 8.78 20.19 1.91
C GLN A 293 7.36 20.54 2.37
N MET A 294 7.06 20.37 3.66
CA MET A 294 5.77 20.77 4.25
C MET A 294 5.53 22.29 4.14
N GLU A 295 6.53 23.11 4.46
CA GLU A 295 6.47 24.57 4.35
C GLU A 295 6.32 25.03 2.88
N ASP A 296 7.03 24.38 1.96
CA ASP A 296 6.94 24.66 0.52
C ASP A 296 5.54 24.34 -0.04
N ILE A 297 4.91 23.24 0.39
CA ILE A 297 3.56 22.86 -0.07
C ILE A 297 2.50 23.81 0.47
N GLU A 298 2.55 24.19 1.75
CA GLU A 298 1.65 25.20 2.32
C GLU A 298 1.68 26.48 1.49
N MET A 299 2.90 27.02 1.26
CA MET A 299 3.08 28.23 0.48
C MET A 299 2.53 28.10 -0.94
N LYS A 300 2.72 26.96 -1.61
CA LYS A 300 2.22 26.74 -2.98
C LYS A 300 0.70 26.67 -3.02
N VAL A 301 0.09 25.88 -2.15
CA VAL A 301 -1.37 25.68 -2.11
C VAL A 301 -2.10 26.97 -1.70
N ASP A 302 -1.57 27.73 -0.74
CA ASP A 302 -2.16 29.01 -0.32
C ASP A 302 -2.11 30.07 -1.44
N LYS A 303 -1.03 30.07 -2.24
CA LYS A 303 -0.92 30.91 -3.44
C LYS A 303 -1.91 30.50 -4.52
N GLU A 304 -2.07 29.20 -4.77
CA GLU A 304 -3.05 28.67 -5.74
C GLU A 304 -4.48 29.06 -5.35
N ALA A 305 -4.83 28.94 -4.06
CA ALA A 305 -6.15 29.34 -3.54
C ALA A 305 -6.41 30.85 -3.72
N SER A 306 -5.41 31.68 -3.39
CA SER A 306 -5.51 33.15 -3.50
C SER A 306 -5.64 33.62 -4.96
N ALA A 307 -4.97 32.95 -5.90
CA ALA A 307 -5.05 33.26 -7.33
C ALA A 307 -6.37 32.82 -7.96
N GLY A 308 -6.96 31.72 -7.49
CA GLY A 308 -8.25 31.21 -7.96
C GLY A 308 -9.44 32.10 -7.58
N SER A 309 -9.42 32.71 -6.39
CA SER A 309 -10.49 33.61 -5.92
C SER A 309 -10.56 34.94 -6.68
N GLY A 310 -9.50 35.34 -7.39
CA GLY A 310 -9.44 36.60 -8.16
C GLY A 310 -10.04 36.55 -9.56
N ARG A 311 -10.45 35.38 -10.08
CA ARG A 311 -10.97 35.21 -11.46
C ARG A 311 -12.48 34.97 -11.56
N GLY A 312 -13.21 34.97 -10.43
CA GLY A 312 -14.65 34.69 -10.38
C GLY A 312 -15.55 35.92 -10.22
N GLY A 313 -15.02 37.13 -10.42
CA GLY A 313 -15.72 38.39 -10.19
C GLY A 313 -15.50 39.39 -11.32
N GLU A 314 -15.86 39.03 -12.55
CA GLU A 314 -16.13 39.96 -13.66
C GLU A 314 -17.38 39.51 -14.41
#